data_AF-A0A328C9B1-F1
#
_entry.id   AF-A0A328C9B1-F1
#
_cell.length_a   1.000
_cell.length_b   1.000
_cell.length_c   1.000
_cell.angle_alpha   90.00
_cell.angle_beta   90.00
_cell.angle_gamma   90.00
#
_symmetry.space_group_name_H-M   'P 1'
#
loop_
_entity.id
_entity.type
_entity.pdbx_description
1 polymer ?
#
loop_
_entity_poly.entity_id
_entity_poly.type
_entity_poly.pdbx_seq_one_letter_code
_entity_poly.pdbx_strand_id
1 'polypeptide(L)'
;MGEVEVKYEADARALMEAVDAVLGRGALDAVASAALIDILGSGGAEAGRDVRVVLCVVEHPVVAEALRCGRVPAELEATMTDALAALAPLFGRWMVAPLPQQAERLRQRYDAELRKYELVCDHVAPAPVASAARVLASYLDTSPAPLFERKMRQRFPEAFTRAEALLGGEEQALLCGEEVLELLAFDEKEAGEVGERLDALLAGIAASLERVEPVVRRTLAGKNSEAKLVAGALAARQEMSEMASGLLAMVVEGDRYAPQAAVFAAKLAPRLTLHVLGQFLVDVLKSTGADEEHERYSEASIVAARTVLPWIGSPLGESSYRGKPSAHEIAEKVRRAWAVFG
;
A
#
# COMPACT_ATOMS: atom_id res chain seq x y z
N MET A 1 -2.74 30.71 7.33
CA MET A 1 -3.16 29.36 6.91
C MET A 1 -4.60 29.02 7.28
N GLY A 2 -5.18 29.59 8.35
CA GLY A 2 -6.62 29.43 8.63
C GLY A 2 -7.55 29.89 7.51
N GLU A 3 -7.19 30.93 6.75
CA GLU A 3 -8.06 31.45 5.67
C GLU A 3 -8.26 30.50 4.48
N VAL A 4 -7.28 29.67 4.12
CA VAL A 4 -7.39 28.78 2.95
C VAL A 4 -8.21 27.52 3.28
N GLU A 5 -8.03 26.96 4.47
CA GLU A 5 -8.81 25.82 4.96
C GLU A 5 -10.26 26.24 5.25
N VAL A 6 -10.46 27.42 5.86
CA VAL A 6 -11.79 28.03 6.07
C VAL A 6 -12.47 28.33 4.73
N LYS A 7 -11.72 28.79 3.72
CA LYS A 7 -12.27 29.02 2.38
C LYS A 7 -12.68 27.72 1.70
N TYR A 8 -11.84 26.68 1.74
CA TYR A 8 -12.17 25.38 1.16
C TYR A 8 -13.37 24.70 1.84
N GLU A 9 -13.49 24.82 3.18
CA GLU A 9 -14.65 24.33 3.92
C GLU A 9 -15.92 25.14 3.63
N ALA A 10 -15.81 26.47 3.51
CA ALA A 10 -16.91 27.34 3.12
C ALA A 10 -17.38 27.04 1.69
N ASP A 11 -16.46 26.78 0.77
CA ASP A 11 -16.74 26.44 -0.62
C ASP A 11 -17.45 25.08 -0.72
N ALA A 12 -16.99 24.05 0.00
CA ALA A 12 -17.66 22.75 0.03
C ALA A 12 -19.06 22.80 0.65
N ARG A 13 -19.22 23.58 1.73
CA ARG A 13 -20.54 23.78 2.36
C ARG A 13 -21.51 24.49 1.43
N ALA A 14 -21.07 25.56 0.78
CA ALA A 14 -21.89 26.28 -0.20
C ALA A 14 -22.30 25.38 -1.37
N LEU A 15 -21.40 24.51 -1.85
CA LEU A 15 -21.71 23.53 -2.89
C LEU A 15 -22.72 22.48 -2.42
N MET A 16 -22.61 21.97 -1.19
CA MET A 16 -23.60 21.04 -0.63
C MET A 16 -24.98 21.71 -0.46
N GLU A 17 -25.02 22.95 0.03
CA GLU A 17 -26.27 23.73 0.11
C GLU A 17 -26.86 23.98 -1.29
N ALA A 18 -26.03 24.15 -2.32
CA ALA A 18 -26.47 24.26 -3.71
C ALA A 18 -27.04 22.92 -4.24
N VAL A 19 -26.47 21.77 -3.88
CA VAL A 19 -27.03 20.44 -4.21
C VAL A 19 -28.44 20.30 -3.63
N ASP A 20 -28.61 20.64 -2.35
CA ASP A 20 -29.92 20.60 -1.69
C ASP A 20 -30.92 21.58 -2.33
N ALA A 21 -30.48 22.78 -2.72
CA ALA A 21 -31.33 23.75 -3.40
C ALA A 21 -31.79 23.27 -4.80
N VAL A 22 -30.89 22.62 -5.55
CA VAL A 22 -31.19 22.03 -6.86
C VAL A 22 -32.18 20.87 -6.72
N LEU A 23 -31.97 19.99 -5.75
CA LEU A 23 -32.74 18.76 -5.59
C LEU A 23 -33.95 18.89 -4.65
N GLY A 24 -34.10 20.01 -3.95
CA GLY A 24 -35.16 20.27 -2.98
C GLY A 24 -36.58 20.29 -3.57
N ARG A 25 -36.70 20.33 -4.90
CA ARG A 25 -37.98 20.16 -5.62
C ARG A 25 -38.41 18.70 -5.79
N GLY A 26 -37.57 17.75 -5.38
CA GLY A 26 -37.87 16.31 -5.42
C GLY A 26 -37.80 15.67 -6.80
N ALA A 27 -37.27 16.37 -7.80
CA ALA A 27 -37.21 15.90 -9.18
C ALA A 27 -35.78 16.00 -9.76
N LEU A 28 -35.40 14.99 -10.54
CA LEU A 28 -34.14 14.93 -11.28
C LEU A 28 -34.42 15.17 -12.77
N ASP A 29 -34.73 16.41 -13.13
CA ASP A 29 -34.97 16.82 -14.52
C ASP A 29 -33.66 17.25 -15.22
N ALA A 30 -33.75 17.67 -16.48
CA ALA A 30 -32.59 18.09 -17.28
C ALA A 30 -31.88 19.31 -16.69
N VAL A 31 -32.61 20.24 -16.06
CA VAL A 31 -32.04 21.44 -15.46
C VAL A 31 -31.30 21.08 -14.18
N ALA A 32 -31.91 20.24 -13.34
CA ALA A 32 -31.28 19.73 -12.13
C ALA A 32 -30.03 18.92 -12.45
N SER A 33 -30.08 18.08 -13.49
CA SER A 33 -28.96 17.25 -13.92
C SER A 33 -27.78 18.09 -14.42
N ALA A 34 -28.04 19.11 -15.24
CA ALA A 34 -27.01 20.04 -15.70
C ALA A 34 -26.37 20.80 -14.53
N ALA A 35 -27.17 21.30 -13.60
CA ALA A 35 -26.67 22.00 -12.42
C ALA A 35 -25.82 21.09 -11.51
N LEU A 36 -26.19 19.81 -11.35
CA LEU A 36 -25.38 18.84 -10.60
C LEU A 36 -24.06 18.52 -11.30
N ILE A 37 -24.07 18.39 -12.63
CA ILE A 37 -22.83 18.19 -13.42
C ILE A 37 -21.91 19.39 -13.23
N ASP A 38 -22.45 20.61 -13.31
CA ASP A 38 -21.68 21.83 -13.06
C ASP A 38 -21.10 21.83 -11.65
N ILE A 39 -21.87 21.49 -10.62
CA ILE A 39 -21.40 21.39 -9.23
C ILE A 39 -20.27 20.34 -9.11
N LEU A 40 -20.42 19.16 -9.70
CA LEU A 40 -19.39 18.10 -9.72
C LEU A 40 -18.14 18.52 -10.51
N GLY A 41 -18.28 19.44 -11.47
CA GLY A 41 -17.21 20.02 -12.28
C GLY A 41 -16.57 21.28 -11.69
N SER A 42 -17.19 21.92 -10.69
CA SER A 42 -16.82 23.25 -10.16
C SER A 42 -15.52 23.28 -9.33
N GLY A 43 -14.78 22.18 -9.25
CA GLY A 43 -13.40 22.16 -8.74
C GLY A 43 -12.44 22.15 -9.92
N GLY A 44 -11.83 23.30 -10.24
CA GLY A 44 -10.82 23.41 -11.29
C GLY A 44 -9.74 22.33 -11.16
N ALA A 45 -9.11 21.97 -12.29
CA ALA A 45 -8.16 20.86 -12.41
C ALA A 45 -7.01 20.84 -11.37
N GLU A 46 -6.74 21.97 -10.70
CA GLU A 46 -5.70 22.10 -9.67
C GLU A 46 -6.17 21.85 -8.22
N ALA A 47 -7.47 21.96 -7.90
CA ALA A 47 -7.98 21.84 -6.52
C ALA A 47 -8.55 20.44 -6.19
N GLY A 48 -8.89 19.65 -7.21
CA GLY A 48 -9.55 18.35 -7.04
C GLY A 48 -11.01 18.46 -6.58
N ARG A 49 -11.81 17.42 -6.85
CA ARG A 49 -13.22 17.34 -6.41
C ARG A 49 -13.30 17.12 -4.89
N ASP A 50 -14.16 17.84 -4.18
CA ASP A 50 -14.37 17.62 -2.74
C ASP A 50 -15.19 16.33 -2.51
N VAL A 51 -14.65 15.42 -1.70
CA VAL A 51 -15.26 14.11 -1.40
C VAL A 51 -16.68 14.26 -0.84
N ARG A 52 -16.92 15.26 0.03
CA ARG A 52 -18.21 15.49 0.67
C ARG A 52 -19.27 15.93 -0.34
N VAL A 53 -18.90 16.76 -1.31
CA VAL A 53 -19.80 17.23 -2.37
C VAL A 53 -20.19 16.08 -3.28
N VAL A 54 -19.22 15.26 -3.72
CA VAL A 54 -19.50 14.08 -4.56
C VAL A 54 -20.41 13.09 -3.84
N LEU A 55 -20.11 12.78 -2.57
CA LEU A 55 -20.96 11.89 -1.77
C LEU A 55 -22.34 12.50 -1.51
N CYS A 56 -22.44 13.81 -1.29
CA CYS A 56 -23.71 14.52 -1.14
C CYS A 56 -24.62 14.33 -2.36
N VAL A 57 -24.09 14.51 -3.58
CA VAL A 57 -24.86 14.31 -4.82
C VAL A 57 -25.33 12.86 -4.98
N VAL A 58 -24.41 11.90 -4.84
CA VAL A 58 -24.71 10.47 -5.12
C VAL A 58 -25.68 9.89 -4.08
N GLU A 59 -25.54 10.27 -2.82
CA GLU A 59 -26.35 9.75 -1.71
C GLU A 59 -27.66 10.54 -1.50
N HIS A 60 -27.85 11.67 -2.18
CA HIS A 60 -29.07 12.47 -2.05
C HIS A 60 -30.30 11.60 -2.37
N PRO A 61 -31.38 11.61 -1.55
CA PRO A 61 -32.51 10.69 -1.69
C PRO A 61 -33.13 10.64 -3.10
N VAL A 62 -33.23 11.81 -3.76
CA VAL A 62 -33.73 11.93 -5.14
C VAL A 62 -32.85 11.19 -6.15
N VAL A 63 -31.52 11.32 -6.02
CA VAL A 63 -30.54 10.67 -6.90
C VAL A 63 -30.45 9.18 -6.58
N ALA A 64 -30.42 8.80 -5.30
CA ALA A 64 -30.38 7.42 -4.86
C ALA A 64 -31.64 6.62 -5.30
N GLU A 65 -32.82 7.23 -5.23
CA GLU A 65 -34.05 6.64 -5.78
C GLU A 65 -33.98 6.52 -7.31
N ALA A 66 -33.52 7.57 -8.00
CA ALA A 66 -33.34 7.53 -9.45
C ALA A 66 -32.35 6.43 -9.89
N LEU A 67 -31.23 6.25 -9.16
CA LEU A 67 -30.26 5.17 -9.39
C LEU A 67 -30.89 3.80 -9.22
N ARG A 68 -31.65 3.58 -8.12
CA ARG A 68 -32.36 2.31 -7.88
C ARG A 68 -33.38 1.98 -8.97
N CYS A 69 -34.01 2.99 -9.54
CA CYS A 69 -34.98 2.82 -10.63
C CYS A 69 -34.35 2.82 -12.04
N GLY A 70 -33.04 3.00 -12.20
CA GLY A 70 -32.40 3.16 -13.52
C GLY A 70 -32.90 4.38 -14.30
N ARG A 71 -33.25 5.47 -13.59
CA ARG A 71 -33.82 6.70 -14.15
C ARG A 71 -32.85 7.89 -14.14
N VAL A 72 -31.59 7.67 -13.78
CA VAL A 72 -30.57 8.72 -13.84
C VAL A 72 -30.20 8.98 -15.29
N PRO A 73 -30.11 10.25 -15.73
CA PRO A 73 -29.58 10.58 -17.04
C PRO A 73 -28.15 10.08 -17.21
N ALA A 74 -27.85 9.43 -18.34
CA ALA A 74 -26.56 8.77 -18.58
C ALA A 74 -25.34 9.69 -18.38
N GLU A 75 -25.46 10.96 -18.75
CA GLU A 75 -24.39 11.96 -18.59
C GLU A 75 -24.08 12.27 -17.11
N LEU A 76 -25.12 12.38 -16.27
CA LEU A 76 -24.97 12.56 -14.83
C LEU A 76 -24.40 11.29 -14.19
N GLU A 77 -24.87 10.12 -14.61
CA GLU A 77 -24.35 8.83 -14.14
C GLU A 77 -22.85 8.66 -14.45
N ALA A 78 -22.44 8.99 -15.68
CA ALA A 78 -21.04 8.99 -16.09
C ALA A 78 -20.20 9.96 -15.26
N THR A 79 -20.69 11.19 -15.07
CA THR A 79 -19.99 12.22 -14.28
C THR A 79 -19.79 11.81 -12.82
N MET A 80 -20.82 11.22 -12.18
CA MET A 80 -20.72 10.68 -10.82
C MET A 80 -19.74 9.51 -10.74
N THR A 81 -19.74 8.62 -11.75
CA THR A 81 -18.80 7.50 -11.83
C THR A 81 -17.37 7.99 -11.93
N ASP A 82 -17.12 8.95 -12.83
CA ASP A 82 -15.79 9.55 -12.99
C ASP A 82 -15.35 10.28 -11.72
N ALA A 83 -16.28 10.92 -11.00
CA ALA A 83 -15.98 11.59 -9.73
C ALA A 83 -15.56 10.60 -8.65
N LEU A 84 -16.32 9.54 -8.45
CA LEU A 84 -15.96 8.50 -7.46
C LEU A 84 -14.66 7.79 -7.84
N ALA A 85 -14.46 7.50 -9.13
CA ALA A 85 -13.22 6.90 -9.64
C ALA A 85 -12.01 7.81 -9.41
N ALA A 86 -12.13 9.12 -9.63
CA ALA A 86 -11.05 10.08 -9.37
C ALA A 86 -10.72 10.22 -7.89
N LEU A 87 -11.68 10.00 -6.99
CA LEU A 87 -11.46 10.04 -5.54
C LEU A 87 -10.88 8.74 -4.98
N ALA A 88 -11.11 7.60 -5.62
CA ALA A 88 -10.69 6.29 -5.12
C ALA A 88 -9.18 6.19 -4.80
N PRO A 89 -8.25 6.73 -5.63
CA PRO A 89 -6.82 6.78 -5.31
C PRO A 89 -6.48 7.55 -4.04
N LEU A 90 -7.28 8.54 -3.64
CA LEU A 90 -7.08 9.29 -2.39
C LEU A 90 -7.27 8.42 -1.15
N PHE A 91 -7.83 7.22 -1.30
CA PHE A 91 -8.08 6.26 -0.24
C PHE A 91 -7.39 4.91 -0.50
N GLY A 92 -6.54 4.82 -1.53
CA GLY A 92 -5.66 3.68 -1.78
C GLY A 92 -6.34 2.42 -2.35
N ARG A 93 -7.50 2.54 -3.01
CA ARG A 93 -8.19 1.38 -3.63
C ARG A 93 -8.87 1.74 -4.95
N TRP A 94 -8.98 0.75 -5.82
CA TRP A 94 -9.89 0.77 -6.97
C TRP A 94 -11.25 0.21 -6.57
N MET A 95 -12.33 0.85 -7.01
CA MET A 95 -13.70 0.40 -6.72
C MET A 95 -14.38 -0.05 -8.00
N VAL A 96 -14.58 -1.37 -8.16
CA VAL A 96 -15.43 -1.94 -9.21
C VAL A 96 -16.71 -2.44 -8.55
N ALA A 97 -17.77 -1.64 -8.59
CA ALA A 97 -19.08 -1.94 -8.03
C ALA A 97 -20.15 -1.01 -8.65
N PRO A 98 -21.46 -1.27 -8.49
CA PRO A 98 -22.49 -0.29 -8.81
C PRO A 98 -22.30 1.01 -8.01
N LEU A 99 -22.68 2.16 -8.61
CA LEU A 99 -22.50 3.50 -8.04
C LEU A 99 -22.88 3.65 -6.56
N PRO A 100 -24.07 3.18 -6.10
CA PRO A 100 -24.44 3.30 -4.68
C PRO A 100 -23.46 2.60 -3.74
N GLN A 101 -22.94 1.43 -4.14
CA GLN A 101 -21.97 0.67 -3.34
C GLN A 101 -20.59 1.34 -3.36
N GLN A 102 -20.20 1.97 -4.48
CA GLN A 102 -18.96 2.74 -4.54
C GLN A 102 -19.02 3.94 -3.57
N ALA A 103 -20.14 4.69 -3.58
CA ALA A 103 -20.35 5.83 -2.68
C ALA A 103 -20.34 5.39 -1.20
N GLU A 104 -21.09 4.34 -0.84
CA GLU A 104 -21.13 3.83 0.53
C GLU A 104 -19.74 3.42 1.04
N ARG A 105 -18.97 2.68 0.23
CA ARG A 105 -17.60 2.27 0.59
C ARG A 105 -16.68 3.48 0.77
N LEU A 106 -16.79 4.47 -0.11
CA LEU A 106 -16.02 5.70 -0.03
C LEU A 106 -16.39 6.50 1.21
N ARG A 107 -17.68 6.62 1.54
CA ARG A 107 -18.19 7.28 2.75
C ARG A 107 -17.64 6.65 4.01
N GLN A 108 -17.81 5.33 4.17
CA GLN A 108 -17.29 4.59 5.33
C GLN A 108 -15.79 4.81 5.53
N ARG A 109 -15.02 4.83 4.43
CA ARG A 109 -13.58 5.07 4.49
C ARG A 109 -13.24 6.52 4.83
N TYR A 110 -13.94 7.46 4.22
CA TYR A 110 -13.76 8.89 4.49
C TYR A 110 -14.05 9.21 5.97
N ASP A 111 -15.18 8.75 6.51
CA ASP A 111 -15.57 9.02 7.89
C ASP A 111 -14.59 8.38 8.89
N ALA A 112 -14.13 7.15 8.62
CA ALA A 112 -13.15 6.47 9.45
C ALA A 112 -11.79 7.20 9.47
N GLU A 113 -11.32 7.68 8.32
CA GLU A 113 -10.06 8.40 8.21
C GLU A 113 -10.18 9.85 8.74
N LEU A 114 -11.32 10.51 8.52
CA LEU A 114 -11.61 11.84 9.07
C LEU A 114 -11.57 11.83 10.59
N ARG A 115 -12.23 10.85 11.23
CA ARG A 115 -12.23 10.73 12.69
C ARG A 115 -10.82 10.53 13.25
N LYS A 116 -9.98 9.73 12.58
CA LYS A 116 -8.57 9.57 12.98
C LYS A 116 -7.81 10.88 12.82
N TYR A 117 -7.98 11.57 11.70
CA TYR A 117 -7.36 12.86 11.42
C TYR A 117 -7.72 13.89 12.50
N GLU A 118 -9.00 14.03 12.85
CA GLU A 118 -9.48 14.95 13.89
C GLU A 118 -8.86 14.64 15.25
N LEU A 119 -8.88 13.36 15.65
CA LEU A 119 -8.26 12.93 16.91
C LEU A 119 -6.77 13.27 16.94
N VAL A 120 -6.04 13.04 15.86
CA VAL A 120 -4.61 13.37 15.79
C VAL A 120 -4.40 14.88 15.83
N CYS A 121 -5.22 15.67 15.12
CA CYS A 121 -5.18 17.13 15.17
C CYS A 121 -5.35 17.65 16.61
N ASP A 122 -6.30 17.11 17.36
CA ASP A 122 -6.58 17.51 18.75
C ASP A 122 -5.39 17.22 19.69
N HIS A 123 -4.64 16.15 19.43
CA HIS A 123 -3.44 15.81 20.20
C HIS A 123 -2.20 16.61 19.76
N VAL A 124 -2.08 16.90 18.47
CA VAL A 124 -0.92 17.58 17.88
C VAL A 124 -0.97 19.09 18.12
N ALA A 125 -2.14 19.72 17.99
CA ALA A 125 -2.29 21.18 18.08
C ALA A 125 -1.81 21.80 19.41
N PRO A 126 -2.09 21.21 20.60
CA PRO A 126 -1.61 21.77 21.87
C PRO A 126 -0.19 21.31 22.25
N ALA A 127 0.40 20.36 21.52
CA ALA A 127 1.64 19.71 21.93
C ALA A 127 2.90 20.49 21.46
N PRO A 128 4.02 20.44 22.21
CA PRO A 128 5.31 20.90 21.71
C PRO A 128 5.72 20.14 20.45
N VAL A 129 6.43 20.80 19.52
CA VAL A 129 6.81 20.25 18.21
C VAL A 129 7.42 18.84 18.28
N ALA A 130 8.27 18.57 19.28
CA ALA A 130 8.87 17.24 19.45
C ALA A 130 7.85 16.15 19.80
N SER A 131 6.90 16.45 20.70
CA SER A 131 5.82 15.52 21.07
C SER A 131 4.82 15.36 19.92
N ALA A 132 4.45 16.47 19.28
CA ALA A 132 3.64 16.50 18.07
C ALA A 132 4.23 15.63 16.96
N ALA A 133 5.54 15.69 16.74
CA ALA A 133 6.24 14.86 15.75
C ALA A 133 6.13 13.36 16.05
N ARG A 134 6.20 12.93 17.32
CA ARG A 134 6.03 11.50 17.68
C ARG A 134 4.60 11.00 17.46
N VAL A 135 3.62 11.84 17.77
CA VAL A 135 2.20 11.54 17.52
C VAL A 135 1.96 11.44 16.01
N LEU A 136 2.47 12.41 15.23
CA LEU A 136 2.39 12.38 13.77
C LEU A 136 3.15 11.19 13.16
N ALA A 137 4.32 10.82 13.69
CA ALA A 137 5.05 9.64 13.23
C ALA A 137 4.20 8.38 13.42
N SER A 138 3.58 8.21 14.59
CA SER A 138 2.67 7.08 14.85
C SER A 138 1.42 7.11 13.96
N TYR A 139 0.91 8.30 13.62
CA TYR A 139 -0.20 8.43 12.67
C TYR A 139 0.20 8.02 11.25
N LEU A 140 1.33 8.53 10.74
CA LEU A 140 1.87 8.20 9.42
C LEU A 140 2.17 6.70 9.27
N ASP A 141 2.62 6.08 10.35
CA ASP A 141 2.88 4.65 10.44
C ASP A 141 1.62 3.77 10.24
N THR A 142 0.42 4.34 10.46
CA THR A 142 -0.85 3.67 10.10
C THR A 142 -1.20 3.72 8.61
N SER A 143 -0.32 4.28 7.77
CA SER A 143 -0.55 4.51 6.34
C SER A 143 -1.87 5.24 6.08
N PRO A 144 -2.02 6.48 6.59
CA PRO A 144 -3.25 7.24 6.43
C PRO A 144 -3.54 7.50 4.95
N ALA A 145 -4.80 7.72 4.62
CA ALA A 145 -5.18 8.05 3.26
C ALA A 145 -4.42 9.31 2.73
N PRO A 146 -3.90 9.31 1.48
CA PRO A 146 -3.10 10.41 0.92
C PRO A 146 -3.71 11.81 1.02
N LEU A 147 -5.04 11.91 1.08
CA LEU A 147 -5.75 13.18 1.32
C LEU A 147 -5.41 13.75 2.71
N PHE A 148 -5.49 12.93 3.75
CA PHE A 148 -5.30 13.37 5.14
C PHE A 148 -3.83 13.55 5.49
N GLU A 149 -2.94 12.78 4.86
CA GLU A 149 -1.50 13.04 4.94
C GLU A 149 -1.16 14.46 4.44
N ARG A 150 -1.68 14.84 3.25
CA ARG A 150 -1.51 16.20 2.70
C ARG A 150 -2.06 17.27 3.64
N LYS A 151 -3.25 17.06 4.22
CA LYS A 151 -3.83 17.97 5.22
C LYS A 151 -2.93 18.12 6.45
N MET A 152 -2.39 17.03 6.99
CA MET A 152 -1.49 17.07 8.13
C MET A 152 -0.19 17.81 7.81
N ARG A 153 0.40 17.57 6.63
CA ARG A 153 1.61 18.26 6.17
C ARG A 153 1.41 19.77 6.07
N GLN A 154 0.26 20.20 5.55
CA GLN A 154 -0.06 21.63 5.44
C GLN A 154 -0.32 22.26 6.81
N ARG A 155 -1.04 21.57 7.69
CA ARG A 155 -1.47 22.12 8.98
C ARG A 155 -0.36 22.15 10.03
N PHE A 156 0.54 21.16 10.03
CA PHE A 156 1.62 21.02 11.02
C PHE A 156 2.99 20.79 10.35
N PRO A 157 3.47 21.70 9.50
CA PRO A 157 4.61 21.44 8.61
C PRO A 157 5.90 21.06 9.36
N GLU A 158 6.24 21.78 10.44
CA GLU A 158 7.48 21.49 11.18
C GLU A 158 7.42 20.13 11.89
N ALA A 159 6.30 19.82 12.56
CA ALA A 159 6.13 18.55 13.24
C ALA A 159 6.05 17.38 12.25
N PHE A 160 5.45 17.61 11.07
CA PHE A 160 5.38 16.63 9.99
C PHE A 160 6.76 16.29 9.43
N THR A 161 7.58 17.29 9.08
CA THR A 161 8.96 17.05 8.61
C THR A 161 9.79 16.30 9.64
N ARG A 162 9.64 16.62 10.93
CA ARG A 162 10.32 15.87 12.00
C ARG A 162 9.78 14.45 12.15
N ALA A 163 8.49 14.24 11.98
CA ALA A 163 7.89 12.90 11.97
C ALA A 163 8.47 12.04 10.84
N GLU A 164 8.56 12.58 9.62
CA GLU A 164 9.20 11.92 8.48
C GLU A 164 10.67 11.61 8.76
N ALA A 165 11.40 12.53 9.40
CA ALA A 165 12.80 12.29 9.78
C ALA A 165 12.95 11.18 10.83
N LEU A 166 12.02 11.07 11.79
CA LEU A 166 12.00 9.96 12.76
C LEU A 166 11.78 8.62 12.04
N LEU A 167 10.78 8.56 11.15
CA LEU A 167 10.47 7.34 10.39
C LEU A 167 11.61 6.94 9.43
N GLY A 168 12.23 7.92 8.76
CA GLY A 168 13.38 7.68 7.89
C GLY A 168 14.64 7.25 8.65
N GLY A 169 14.83 7.77 9.87
CA GLY A 169 15.90 7.33 10.77
C GLY A 169 15.79 5.85 11.15
N GLU A 170 14.57 5.37 11.44
CA GLU A 170 14.31 3.95 11.72
C GLU A 170 14.53 3.06 10.48
N GLU A 171 14.17 3.52 9.28
CA GLU A 171 14.46 2.78 8.04
C GLU A 171 15.96 2.70 7.77
N GLN A 172 16.68 3.80 8.00
CA GLN A 172 18.14 3.81 7.89
C GLN A 172 18.79 2.91 8.96
N ALA A 173 18.16 2.77 10.13
CA ALA A 173 18.64 1.87 11.18
C ALA A 173 18.59 0.39 10.77
N LEU A 174 17.74 0.01 9.80
CA LEU A 174 17.76 -1.32 9.21
C LEU A 174 19.00 -1.56 8.35
N LEU A 175 19.61 -0.51 7.80
CA LEU A 175 20.80 -0.60 6.96
C LEU A 175 22.11 -0.55 7.78
N CYS A 176 22.06 -0.79 9.10
CA CYS A 176 23.15 -0.63 10.07
C CYS A 176 24.34 -1.62 9.93
N GLY A 177 24.75 -1.97 8.73
CA GLY A 177 26.02 -2.65 8.48
C GLY A 177 26.06 -3.41 7.15
N GLU A 178 27.11 -3.19 6.36
CA GLU A 178 27.40 -3.95 5.14
C GLU A 178 27.43 -5.46 5.41
N GLU A 179 27.91 -5.86 6.60
CA GLU A 179 27.97 -7.25 7.05
C GLU A 179 26.60 -7.96 7.03
N VAL A 180 25.51 -7.27 7.40
CA VAL A 180 24.16 -7.87 7.43
C VAL A 180 23.69 -8.20 6.01
N LEU A 181 23.92 -7.27 5.08
CA LEU A 181 23.55 -7.46 3.67
C LEU A 181 24.39 -8.55 3.02
N GLU A 182 25.69 -8.62 3.33
CA GLU A 182 26.57 -9.71 2.87
C GLU A 182 26.11 -11.08 3.35
N LEU A 183 25.71 -11.21 4.62
CA LEU A 183 25.20 -12.46 5.17
C LEU A 183 23.84 -12.84 4.56
N LEU A 184 22.96 -11.86 4.31
CA LEU A 184 21.67 -12.04 3.64
C LEU A 184 21.77 -12.26 2.13
N ALA A 185 22.93 -12.03 1.52
CA ALA A 185 23.14 -12.31 0.10
C ALA A 185 23.29 -13.82 -0.18
N PHE A 186 23.77 -14.58 0.82
CA PHE A 186 24.01 -16.04 0.76
C PHE A 186 24.94 -16.52 -0.37
N ASP A 187 25.91 -15.68 -0.79
CA ASP A 187 26.72 -15.94 -1.97
C ASP A 187 27.82 -17.02 -1.79
N GLU A 188 28.44 -17.19 -0.61
CA GLU A 188 29.59 -18.12 -0.47
C GLU A 188 29.79 -18.83 0.89
N LYS A 189 28.90 -18.65 1.89
CA LYS A 189 29.16 -19.11 3.27
C LYS A 189 28.36 -20.36 3.67
N GLU A 190 28.92 -21.21 4.54
CA GLU A 190 28.22 -22.36 5.14
C GLU A 190 27.07 -21.88 6.05
N ALA A 191 25.89 -22.52 5.94
CA ALA A 191 24.65 -22.04 6.54
C ALA A 191 24.68 -21.94 8.09
N GLY A 192 25.48 -22.77 8.76
CA GLY A 192 25.53 -22.83 10.23
C GLY A 192 26.11 -21.57 10.88
N GLU A 193 27.35 -21.20 10.51
CA GLU A 193 28.04 -20.02 11.06
C GLU A 193 27.36 -18.70 10.64
N VAL A 194 26.75 -18.69 9.44
CA VAL A 194 25.97 -17.55 8.95
C VAL A 194 24.75 -17.31 9.82
N GLY A 195 24.03 -18.36 10.22
CA GLY A 195 22.81 -18.25 11.01
C GLY A 195 23.02 -17.58 12.36
N GLU A 196 23.97 -18.06 13.16
CA GLU A 196 24.24 -17.50 14.50
C GLU A 196 24.70 -16.04 14.44
N ARG A 197 25.58 -15.71 13.48
CA ARG A 197 26.08 -14.35 13.31
C ARG A 197 24.97 -13.41 12.85
N LEU A 198 24.14 -13.86 11.92
CA LEU A 198 23.00 -13.09 11.42
C LEU A 198 21.96 -12.86 12.54
N ASP A 199 21.72 -13.85 13.40
CA ASP A 199 20.79 -13.72 14.52
C ASP A 199 21.25 -12.67 15.53
N ALA A 200 22.55 -12.66 15.86
CA ALA A 200 23.11 -11.63 16.74
C ALA A 200 22.97 -10.22 16.13
N LEU A 201 23.21 -10.07 14.82
CA LEU A 201 23.09 -8.78 14.14
C LEU A 201 21.63 -8.32 14.03
N LEU A 202 20.71 -9.20 13.63
CA LEU A 202 19.28 -8.89 13.54
C LEU A 202 18.69 -8.57 14.93
N ALA A 203 19.12 -9.26 15.99
CA ALA A 203 18.75 -8.93 17.36
C ALA A 203 19.26 -7.54 17.78
N GLY A 204 20.48 -7.18 17.38
CA GLY A 204 21.03 -5.84 17.60
C GLY A 204 20.22 -4.74 16.89
N ILE A 205 19.81 -4.99 15.63
CA ILE A 205 18.93 -4.07 14.89
C ILE A 205 17.58 -3.96 15.60
N ALA A 206 16.94 -5.08 15.93
CA ALA A 206 15.66 -5.09 16.65
C ALA A 206 15.71 -4.32 17.97
N ALA A 207 16.81 -4.45 18.74
CA ALA A 207 17.01 -3.75 20.00
C ALA A 207 17.23 -2.23 19.85
N SER A 208 17.67 -1.78 18.67
CA SER A 208 17.86 -0.36 18.37
C SER A 208 16.58 0.36 17.91
N LEU A 209 15.55 -0.41 17.53
CA LEU A 209 14.26 0.11 17.10
C LEU A 209 13.29 0.24 18.28
N GLU A 210 12.54 1.34 18.34
CA GLU A 210 11.51 1.52 19.36
C GLU A 210 10.36 0.52 19.18
N ARG A 211 9.98 0.23 17.92
CA ARG A 211 8.93 -0.72 17.55
C ARG A 211 9.30 -1.42 16.25
N VAL A 212 9.50 -2.74 16.28
CA VAL A 212 10.01 -3.46 15.10
C VAL A 212 8.94 -3.71 14.04
N GLU A 213 7.77 -4.24 14.41
CA GLU A 213 6.72 -4.62 13.45
C GLU A 213 6.29 -3.46 12.53
N PRO A 214 6.06 -2.23 13.03
CA PRO A 214 5.60 -1.16 12.15
C PRO A 214 6.71 -0.64 11.21
N VAL A 215 7.95 -0.59 11.70
CA VAL A 215 9.13 -0.27 10.88
C VAL A 215 9.26 -1.27 9.75
N VAL A 216 9.22 -2.57 10.06
CA VAL A 216 9.25 -3.65 9.06
C VAL A 216 8.13 -3.51 8.03
N ARG A 217 6.89 -3.31 8.48
CA ARG A 217 5.72 -3.11 7.60
C ARG A 217 5.93 -1.95 6.62
N ARG A 218 6.36 -0.81 7.14
CA ARG A 218 6.60 0.40 6.36
C ARG A 218 7.74 0.21 5.37
N THR A 219 8.86 -0.37 5.82
CA THR A 219 10.01 -0.64 4.95
C THR A 219 9.67 -1.57 3.80
N LEU A 220 8.88 -2.63 4.05
CA LEU A 220 8.42 -3.54 2.99
C LEU A 220 7.54 -2.85 1.94
N ALA A 221 6.76 -1.84 2.34
CA ALA A 221 5.98 -0.99 1.44
C ALA A 221 6.81 0.10 0.72
N GLY A 222 8.05 0.35 1.18
CA GLY A 222 8.96 1.35 0.63
C GLY A 222 9.56 0.99 -0.74
N LYS A 223 10.64 1.68 -1.14
CA LYS A 223 11.33 1.46 -2.43
C LYS A 223 12.76 0.92 -2.31
N ASN A 224 13.35 0.94 -1.12
CA ASN A 224 14.74 0.52 -0.93
C ASN A 224 14.82 -1.01 -0.77
N SER A 225 15.27 -1.72 -1.80
CA SER A 225 15.37 -3.19 -1.79
C SER A 225 16.29 -3.75 -0.70
N GLU A 226 17.38 -3.06 -0.33
CA GLU A 226 18.28 -3.51 0.76
C GLU A 226 17.56 -3.45 2.10
N ALA A 227 16.87 -2.33 2.38
CA ALA A 227 16.11 -2.18 3.60
C ALA A 227 14.97 -3.20 3.66
N LYS A 228 14.31 -3.49 2.51
CA LYS A 228 13.29 -4.54 2.40
C LYS A 228 13.85 -5.93 2.70
N LEU A 229 15.06 -6.25 2.24
CA LEU A 229 15.71 -7.52 2.53
C LEU A 229 15.93 -7.71 4.04
N VAL A 230 16.48 -6.69 4.73
CA VAL A 230 16.68 -6.74 6.19
C VAL A 230 15.34 -6.81 6.92
N ALA A 231 14.36 -6.00 6.51
CA ALA A 231 13.01 -6.03 7.08
C ALA A 231 12.37 -7.42 6.93
N GLY A 232 12.54 -8.06 5.77
CA GLY A 232 12.08 -9.43 5.52
C GLY A 232 12.74 -10.46 6.41
N ALA A 233 14.06 -10.34 6.63
CA ALA A 233 14.79 -11.22 7.55
C ALA A 233 14.33 -11.04 9.00
N LEU A 234 14.12 -9.79 9.45
CA LEU A 234 13.55 -9.49 10.76
C LEU A 234 12.13 -10.05 10.91
N ALA A 235 11.28 -9.87 9.90
CA ALA A 235 9.93 -10.42 9.87
C ALA A 235 9.96 -11.94 10.05
N ALA A 236 10.81 -12.63 9.28
CA ALA A 236 10.97 -14.07 9.33
C ALA A 236 11.47 -14.55 10.70
N ARG A 237 12.45 -13.86 11.32
CA ARG A 237 12.96 -14.21 12.65
C ARG A 237 11.98 -13.94 13.79
N GLN A 238 11.14 -12.91 13.65
CA GLN A 238 10.13 -12.57 14.66
C GLN A 238 8.75 -13.16 14.35
N GLU A 239 8.66 -14.06 13.35
CA GLU A 239 7.43 -14.78 12.98
C GLU A 239 6.24 -13.86 12.64
N MET A 240 6.50 -12.71 12.03
CA MET A 240 5.51 -11.70 11.64
C MET A 240 4.74 -12.13 10.38
N SER A 241 3.81 -13.09 10.54
CA SER A 241 3.12 -13.76 9.43
C SER A 241 2.42 -12.81 8.44
N GLU A 242 1.90 -11.69 8.92
CA GLU A 242 1.22 -10.65 8.16
C GLU A 242 2.14 -9.87 7.20
N MET A 243 3.46 -9.97 7.37
CA MET A 243 4.45 -9.37 6.46
C MET A 243 4.67 -10.17 5.17
N ALA A 244 4.19 -11.42 5.11
CA ALA A 244 4.40 -12.30 3.96
C ALA A 244 3.90 -11.70 2.64
N SER A 245 2.80 -10.92 2.66
CA SER A 245 2.29 -10.25 1.46
C SER A 245 3.27 -9.23 0.86
N GLY A 246 4.00 -8.48 1.69
CA GLY A 246 5.01 -7.53 1.22
C GLY A 246 6.21 -8.23 0.60
N LEU A 247 6.62 -9.36 1.16
CA LEU A 247 7.69 -10.20 0.62
C LEU A 247 7.29 -10.86 -0.69
N LEU A 248 6.06 -11.35 -0.80
CA LEU A 248 5.53 -11.91 -2.05
C LEU A 248 5.42 -10.84 -3.14
N ALA A 249 5.10 -9.59 -2.79
CA ALA A 249 5.12 -8.48 -3.74
C ALA A 249 6.53 -8.28 -4.33
N MET A 250 7.59 -8.30 -3.50
CA MET A 250 8.98 -8.24 -4.00
C MET A 250 9.29 -9.35 -5.01
N VAL A 251 8.79 -10.58 -4.77
CA VAL A 251 9.00 -11.70 -5.69
C VAL A 251 8.25 -11.45 -6.99
N VAL A 252 6.97 -11.08 -6.94
CA VAL A 252 6.14 -10.85 -8.14
C VAL A 252 6.66 -9.66 -8.97
N GLU A 253 7.18 -8.62 -8.31
CA GLU A 253 7.75 -7.43 -8.95
C GLU A 253 9.15 -7.66 -9.57
N GLY A 254 9.80 -8.80 -9.29
CA GLY A 254 11.15 -9.07 -9.80
C GLY A 254 12.26 -8.32 -9.08
N ASP A 255 12.11 -8.06 -7.76
CA ASP A 255 13.17 -7.44 -6.97
C ASP A 255 14.45 -8.29 -7.01
N ARG A 256 15.62 -7.64 -6.97
CA ARG A 256 16.94 -8.32 -6.96
C ARG A 256 17.10 -9.34 -5.82
N TYR A 257 16.33 -9.20 -4.75
CA TYR A 257 16.30 -10.10 -3.60
C TYR A 257 15.08 -11.05 -3.58
N ALA A 258 14.39 -11.22 -4.71
CA ALA A 258 13.30 -12.19 -4.85
C ALA A 258 13.63 -13.61 -4.34
N PRO A 259 14.85 -14.16 -4.54
CA PRO A 259 15.21 -15.47 -3.99
C PRO A 259 15.07 -15.57 -2.47
N GLN A 260 15.58 -14.57 -1.75
CA GLN A 260 15.49 -14.49 -0.29
C GLN A 260 14.06 -14.22 0.16
N ALA A 261 13.38 -13.26 -0.49
CA ALA A 261 12.00 -12.90 -0.16
C ALA A 261 11.04 -14.09 -0.31
N ALA A 262 11.23 -14.95 -1.31
CA ALA A 262 10.44 -16.17 -1.50
C ALA A 262 10.60 -17.14 -0.32
N VAL A 263 11.82 -17.32 0.19
CA VAL A 263 12.09 -18.15 1.37
C VAL A 263 11.46 -17.56 2.63
N PHE A 264 11.63 -16.26 2.86
CA PHE A 264 11.05 -15.59 4.02
C PHE A 264 9.52 -15.66 4.01
N ALA A 265 8.89 -15.42 2.85
CA ALA A 265 7.45 -15.56 2.69
C ALA A 265 6.96 -17.00 2.91
N ALA A 266 7.70 -17.99 2.40
CA ALA A 266 7.38 -19.40 2.58
C ALA A 266 7.46 -19.84 4.05
N LYS A 267 8.44 -19.32 4.80
CA LYS A 267 8.57 -19.55 6.24
C LYS A 267 7.39 -18.94 7.02
N LEU A 268 7.04 -17.69 6.71
CA LEU A 268 6.02 -16.93 7.43
C LEU A 268 4.58 -17.39 7.14
N ALA A 269 4.27 -17.67 5.87
CA ALA A 269 2.91 -17.99 5.43
C ALA A 269 2.92 -19.00 4.27
N PRO A 270 3.25 -20.28 4.53
CA PRO A 270 3.47 -21.28 3.47
C PRO A 270 2.25 -21.47 2.55
N ARG A 271 1.03 -21.44 3.09
CA ARG A 271 -0.20 -21.58 2.28
C ARG A 271 -0.45 -20.39 1.36
N LEU A 272 -0.23 -19.17 1.86
CA LEU A 272 -0.38 -17.95 1.06
C LEU A 272 0.69 -17.93 -0.04
N THR A 273 1.93 -18.25 0.32
CA THR A 273 3.06 -18.34 -0.61
C THR A 273 2.83 -19.38 -1.70
N LEU A 274 2.31 -20.57 -1.34
CA LEU A 274 1.92 -21.60 -2.31
C LEU A 274 0.91 -21.07 -3.33
N HIS A 275 -0.13 -20.37 -2.86
CA HIS A 275 -1.16 -19.81 -3.73
C HIS A 275 -0.62 -18.72 -4.65
N VAL A 276 0.10 -17.73 -4.09
CA VAL A 276 0.58 -16.55 -4.84
C VAL A 276 1.67 -16.93 -5.83
N LEU A 277 2.68 -17.71 -5.43
CA LEU A 277 3.74 -18.13 -6.34
C LEU A 277 3.22 -19.10 -7.41
N GLY A 278 2.25 -19.95 -7.06
CA GLY A 278 1.56 -20.80 -8.03
C GLY A 278 0.83 -19.98 -9.09
N GLN A 279 0.06 -18.97 -8.68
CA GLN A 279 -0.64 -18.07 -9.59
C GLN A 279 0.33 -17.24 -10.44
N PHE A 280 1.40 -16.70 -9.84
CA PHE A 280 2.47 -15.99 -10.54
C PHE A 280 3.06 -16.82 -11.68
N LEU A 281 3.39 -18.10 -11.44
CA LEU A 281 3.92 -18.97 -12.49
C LEU A 281 2.91 -19.25 -13.60
N VAL A 282 1.62 -19.36 -13.28
CA VAL A 282 0.56 -19.51 -14.30
C VAL A 282 0.45 -18.24 -15.15
N ASP A 283 0.54 -17.07 -14.54
CA ASP A 283 0.45 -15.79 -15.23
C ASP A 283 1.66 -15.54 -16.15
N VAL A 284 2.86 -15.86 -15.66
CA VAL A 284 4.09 -15.87 -16.48
C VAL A 284 3.94 -16.82 -17.69
N LEU A 285 3.41 -18.03 -17.48
CA LEU A 285 3.20 -18.97 -18.59
C LEU A 285 2.18 -18.45 -19.61
N LYS A 286 1.15 -17.73 -19.18
CA LYS A 286 0.16 -17.11 -20.09
C LYS A 286 0.71 -15.88 -20.82
N SER A 287 1.70 -15.19 -20.24
CA SER A 287 2.33 -14.01 -20.85
C SER A 287 3.44 -14.34 -21.83
N THR A 288 3.77 -15.64 -22.07
CA THR A 288 4.80 -16.12 -23.02
C THR A 288 4.53 -15.82 -24.51
N GLY A 289 3.81 -14.74 -24.81
CA GLY A 289 3.70 -14.11 -26.12
C GLY A 289 4.16 -12.65 -26.18
N ALA A 290 4.64 -12.06 -25.08
CA ALA A 290 5.08 -10.66 -25.01
C ALA A 290 6.45 -10.52 -24.31
N ASP A 291 7.44 -10.10 -25.11
CA ASP A 291 8.79 -9.61 -24.78
C ASP A 291 9.76 -10.50 -23.96
N GLU A 292 10.86 -10.89 -24.62
CA GLU A 292 12.06 -11.53 -24.03
C GLU A 292 12.69 -10.70 -22.89
N GLU A 293 12.41 -9.39 -22.81
CA GLU A 293 12.84 -8.55 -21.69
C GLU A 293 12.11 -8.92 -20.39
N HIS A 294 10.81 -9.23 -20.44
CA HIS A 294 10.01 -9.54 -19.25
C HIS A 294 10.47 -10.85 -18.59
N GLU A 295 10.89 -11.82 -19.40
CA GLU A 295 11.45 -13.09 -18.91
C GLU A 295 12.82 -12.92 -18.23
N ARG A 296 13.66 -11.98 -18.70
CA ARG A 296 14.97 -11.71 -18.07
C ARG A 296 14.83 -11.02 -16.71
N TYR A 297 13.93 -10.05 -16.59
CA TYR A 297 13.70 -9.34 -15.32
C TYR A 297 13.00 -10.22 -14.26
N SER A 298 12.31 -11.28 -14.69
CA SER A 298 11.61 -12.22 -13.79
C SER A 298 12.33 -13.55 -13.58
N GLU A 299 13.49 -13.80 -14.20
CA GLU A 299 14.21 -15.09 -14.11
C GLU A 299 14.45 -15.49 -12.64
N ALA A 300 14.94 -14.55 -11.82
CA ALA A 300 15.19 -14.80 -10.40
C ALA A 300 13.93 -15.20 -9.64
N SER A 301 12.81 -14.50 -9.89
CA SER A 301 11.52 -14.81 -9.27
C SER A 301 10.95 -16.15 -9.72
N ILE A 302 11.06 -16.48 -11.01
CA ILE A 302 10.59 -17.74 -11.57
C ILE A 302 11.38 -18.92 -10.99
N VAL A 303 12.71 -18.82 -10.99
CA VAL A 303 13.59 -19.85 -10.43
C VAL A 303 13.33 -19.99 -8.93
N ALA A 304 13.25 -18.89 -8.19
CA ALA A 304 12.95 -18.92 -6.76
C ALA A 304 11.61 -19.58 -6.46
N ALA A 305 10.54 -19.21 -7.18
CA ALA A 305 9.23 -19.81 -7.03
C ALA A 305 9.26 -21.32 -7.29
N ARG A 306 9.91 -21.76 -8.39
CA ARG A 306 10.03 -23.18 -8.74
C ARG A 306 10.85 -24.00 -7.74
N THR A 307 11.81 -23.38 -7.09
CA THR A 307 12.63 -24.04 -6.06
C THR A 307 11.92 -24.11 -4.70
N VAL A 308 11.19 -23.05 -4.29
CA VAL A 308 10.51 -23.00 -2.98
C VAL A 308 9.21 -23.80 -2.95
N LEU A 309 8.42 -23.76 -4.02
CA LEU A 309 7.08 -24.39 -4.08
C LEU A 309 7.06 -25.87 -3.64
N PRO A 310 7.98 -26.76 -4.07
CA PRO A 310 8.02 -28.15 -3.61
C PRO A 310 8.17 -28.27 -2.09
N TRP A 311 8.96 -27.41 -1.46
CA TRP A 311 9.23 -27.48 -0.01
C TRP A 311 8.05 -27.07 0.87
N ILE A 312 7.12 -26.28 0.31
CA ILE A 312 5.87 -25.87 0.98
C ILE A 312 4.66 -26.68 0.53
N GLY A 313 4.87 -27.86 -0.07
CA GLY A 313 3.81 -28.84 -0.36
C GLY A 313 3.17 -28.72 -1.74
N SER A 314 3.79 -28.04 -2.70
CA SER A 314 3.35 -28.09 -4.10
C SER A 314 3.56 -29.48 -4.69
N PRO A 315 2.62 -30.01 -5.50
CA PRO A 315 2.81 -31.25 -6.24
C PRO A 315 3.78 -31.11 -7.42
N LEU A 316 4.16 -29.88 -7.78
CA LEU A 316 5.17 -29.63 -8.80
C LEU A 316 6.55 -29.95 -8.22
N GLY A 317 7.29 -30.85 -8.88
CA GLY A 317 8.67 -31.12 -8.53
C GLY A 317 9.61 -29.96 -8.88
N GLU A 318 10.79 -29.93 -8.26
CA GLU A 318 11.83 -28.97 -8.62
C GLU A 318 12.24 -29.15 -10.09
N SER A 319 12.35 -28.04 -10.82
CA SER A 319 12.72 -28.06 -12.24
C SER A 319 14.22 -28.28 -12.43
N SER A 320 14.60 -29.01 -13.48
CA SER A 320 16.01 -29.13 -13.88
C SER A 320 16.53 -27.82 -14.47
N TYR A 321 17.65 -27.32 -13.95
CA TYR A 321 18.33 -26.10 -14.42
C TYR A 321 19.52 -26.39 -15.33
N ARG A 322 19.57 -27.59 -15.94
CA ARG A 322 20.70 -28.04 -16.76
C ARG A 322 20.97 -27.06 -17.91
N GLY A 323 22.19 -26.52 -17.99
CA GLY A 323 22.60 -25.60 -19.04
C GLY A 323 22.23 -24.12 -18.80
N LYS A 324 21.71 -23.76 -17.63
CA LYS A 324 21.42 -22.38 -17.23
C LYS A 324 22.20 -22.00 -15.96
N PRO A 325 23.45 -21.49 -16.09
CA PRO A 325 24.29 -21.16 -14.93
C PRO A 325 23.63 -20.20 -13.94
N SER A 326 22.98 -19.13 -14.44
CA SER A 326 22.24 -18.16 -13.60
C SER A 326 21.15 -18.82 -12.77
N ALA A 327 20.34 -19.69 -13.37
CA ALA A 327 19.29 -20.42 -12.67
C ALA A 327 19.84 -21.39 -11.60
N HIS A 328 21.03 -21.97 -11.82
CA HIS A 328 21.69 -22.80 -10.82
C HIS A 328 22.15 -21.97 -9.61
N GLU A 329 22.81 -20.83 -9.85
CA GLU A 329 23.26 -19.92 -8.80
C GLU A 329 22.08 -19.39 -7.95
N ILE A 330 20.97 -19.03 -8.61
CA ILE A 330 19.75 -18.57 -7.93
C ILE A 330 19.14 -19.70 -7.09
N ALA A 331 19.06 -20.93 -7.62
CA ALA A 331 18.53 -22.06 -6.86
C ALA A 331 19.41 -22.41 -5.65
N GLU A 332 20.73 -22.33 -5.77
CA GLU A 332 21.66 -22.49 -4.65
C GLU A 332 21.46 -21.40 -3.57
N LYS A 333 21.28 -20.14 -3.98
CA LYS A 333 20.96 -19.03 -3.08
C LYS A 333 19.68 -19.30 -2.27
N VAL A 334 18.63 -19.79 -2.94
CA VAL A 334 17.37 -20.20 -2.29
C VAL A 334 17.58 -21.34 -1.29
N ARG A 335 18.36 -22.36 -1.64
CA ARG A 335 18.67 -23.49 -0.74
C ARG A 335 19.43 -23.04 0.51
N ARG A 336 20.41 -22.15 0.36
CA ARG A 336 21.17 -21.61 1.49
C ARG A 336 20.32 -20.73 2.39
N ALA A 337 19.50 -19.85 1.81
CA ALA A 337 18.53 -19.08 2.57
C ALA A 337 17.56 -19.99 3.33
N TRP A 338 17.08 -21.08 2.69
CA TRP A 338 16.23 -22.08 3.33
C TRP A 338 16.93 -22.83 4.47
N ALA A 339 18.22 -23.13 4.34
CA ALA A 339 18.96 -23.77 5.43
C ALA A 339 19.09 -22.86 6.68
N VAL A 340 19.08 -21.54 6.49
CA VAL A 340 19.19 -20.56 7.59
C VAL A 340 17.84 -20.19 8.21
N PHE A 341 16.77 -20.14 7.40
CA PHE A 341 15.44 -19.63 7.80
C PHE A 341 14.31 -20.66 7.74
N GLY A 342 14.49 -21.78 7.05
CA GLY A 342 13.49 -22.83 6.80
C GLY A 342 12.97 -23.54 8.05
#